data_AF-A0A2G9Z4I8-F1
#
_entry.id   AF-A0A2G9Z4I8-F1
#
_cell.length_a   1.000
_cell.length_b   1.000
_cell.length_c   1.000
_cell.angle_alpha   90.00
_cell.angle_beta   90.00
_cell.angle_gamma   90.00
#
_symmetry.space_group_name_H-M   'P 1'
#
loop_
_entity.id
_entity.type
_entity.pdbx_description
1 polymer ?
#
loop_
_entity_poly.entity_id
_entity_poly.type
_entity_poly.pdbx_seq_one_letter_code
_entity_poly.pdbx_strand_id
1 'polypeptide(L)'
;MNFQQIKLKHCDVFIWVAVWRDAIKYWVFASKDMKNNKYYSKGQHRGNAGEGQLHLNRENIKTFKKYESKPNQLLEKIIKAYKKQNSKK
;
A
#
# COMPACT_ATOMS: atom_id res chain seq x y z
N MET A 1 -4.05 13.10 -1.23
CA MET A 1 -4.82 12.03 -0.54
C MET A 1 -3.84 11.33 0.38
N ASN A 2 -4.03 11.36 1.69
CA ASN A 2 -3.09 10.67 2.59
C ASN A 2 -3.82 9.49 3.22
N PHE A 3 -3.17 8.32 3.22
CA PHE A 3 -3.67 7.16 3.94
C PHE A 3 -3.16 7.23 5.37
N GLN A 4 -4.10 7.43 6.31
CA GLN A 4 -3.80 7.58 7.72
C GLN A 4 -3.81 6.22 8.43
N GLN A 5 -2.99 6.11 9.48
CA GLN A 5 -2.97 4.99 10.44
C GLN A 5 -2.84 3.58 9.82
N ILE A 6 -1.81 3.40 9.00
CA ILE A 6 -1.51 2.11 8.38
C ILE A 6 -0.80 1.21 9.39
N LYS A 7 -1.45 0.08 9.71
CA LYS A 7 -1.01 -0.92 10.68
C LYS A 7 -0.18 -2.03 10.01
N LEU A 8 1.07 -1.73 9.65
CA LEU A 8 1.92 -2.64 8.88
C LEU A 8 2.19 -4.00 9.54
N LYS A 9 2.10 -4.09 10.88
CA LYS A 9 2.32 -5.35 11.62
C LYS A 9 1.12 -6.31 11.60
N HIS A 10 -0.05 -5.85 11.17
CA HIS A 10 -1.31 -6.60 11.28
C HIS A 10 -1.83 -7.11 9.95
N CYS A 11 -1.21 -6.71 8.83
CA CYS A 11 -1.60 -7.14 7.49
C CYS A 11 -0.37 -7.52 6.69
N ASP A 12 -0.46 -8.60 5.91
CA ASP A 12 0.58 -8.98 4.95
C ASP A 12 0.46 -8.24 3.61
N VAL A 13 -0.79 -7.97 3.22
CA VAL A 13 -1.15 -7.35 1.95
C VAL A 13 -2.10 -6.18 2.20
N PHE A 14 -1.87 -5.07 1.51
CA PHE A 14 -2.78 -3.94 1.45
C PHE A 14 -3.35 -3.79 0.04
N ILE A 15 -4.66 -3.59 -0.05
CA ILE A 15 -5.32 -3.26 -1.30
C ILE A 15 -5.84 -1.83 -1.16
N TRP A 16 -5.39 -0.97 -2.05
CA TRP A 16 -5.93 0.38 -2.17
C TRP A 16 -6.91 0.42 -3.31
N VAL A 17 -8.09 0.96 -3.02
CA VAL A 17 -9.13 1.19 -4.01
C VAL A 17 -9.33 2.70 -4.07
N ALA A 18 -9.15 3.28 -5.25
CA ALA A 18 -9.55 4.65 -5.49
C ALA A 18 -10.64 4.67 -6.55
N VAL A 19 -11.72 5.35 -6.23
CA VAL A 19 -12.95 5.43 -7.03
C VAL A 19 -13.09 6.86 -7.52
N TRP A 20 -13.14 7.03 -8.82
CA TRP A 20 -13.52 8.25 -9.53
C TRP A 20 -14.85 8.01 -10.23
N ARG A 21 -15.48 9.10 -10.71
CA ARG A 21 -16.72 9.05 -11.48
C ARG A 21 -16.66 8.07 -12.65
N ASP A 22 -15.49 7.96 -13.28
CA ASP A 22 -15.25 7.25 -14.54
C ASP A 22 -14.23 6.11 -14.42
N ALA A 23 -13.66 5.87 -13.24
CA ALA A 23 -12.61 4.87 -13.07
C ALA A 23 -12.56 4.30 -11.65
N ILE A 24 -12.28 3.00 -11.55
CA ILE A 24 -11.87 2.35 -10.30
C ILE A 24 -10.46 1.81 -10.50
N LYS A 25 -9.54 2.22 -9.63
CA LYS A 25 -8.15 1.73 -9.66
C LYS A 25 -7.82 0.98 -8.40
N TYR A 26 -7.04 -0.09 -8.58
CA TYR A 26 -6.57 -0.96 -7.53
C TYR A 26 -5.05 -0.88 -7.46
N TRP A 27 -4.51 -0.79 -6.25
CA TRP A 27 -3.09 -1.05 -6.00
C TRP A 27 -2.94 -2.13 -4.94
N VAL A 28 -2.04 -3.07 -5.17
CA VAL A 28 -1.77 -4.19 -4.26
C VAL A 28 -0.34 -4.09 -3.75
N PHE A 29 -0.19 -4.03 -2.43
CA PHE A 29 1.10 -3.87 -1.75
C PHE A 29 1.39 -5.04 -0.84
N ALA A 30 2.64 -5.50 -0.80
CA ALA A 30 3.13 -6.22 0.36
C ALA A 30 3.39 -5.23 1.50
N SER A 31 3.14 -5.61 2.76
CA SER A 31 3.40 -4.75 3.92
C SER A 31 4.84 -4.26 3.99
N LYS A 32 5.82 -5.10 3.63
CA LYS A 32 7.23 -4.70 3.53
C LYS A 32 7.52 -3.67 2.46
N ASP A 33 6.76 -3.66 1.35
CA ASP A 33 6.92 -2.63 0.31
C ASP A 33 6.44 -1.27 0.79
N MET A 34 5.37 -1.25 1.60
CA MET A 34 4.91 -0.05 2.26
C MET A 34 5.89 0.45 3.32
N LYS A 35 6.41 -0.44 4.17
CA LYS A 35 7.41 -0.11 5.20
C LYS A 35 8.67 0.55 4.63
N ASN A 36 9.09 0.09 3.45
CA ASN A 36 10.31 0.56 2.77
C ASN A 36 10.03 1.70 1.76
N ASN A 37 8.80 2.20 1.69
CA ASN A 37 8.44 3.28 0.79
C ASN A 37 8.98 4.61 1.33
N LYS A 38 9.67 5.40 0.48
CA LYS A 38 10.18 6.73 0.84
C LYS A 38 9.11 7.72 1.27
N TYR A 39 7.85 7.50 0.88
CA TYR A 39 6.72 8.35 1.26
C TYR A 39 6.01 7.88 2.54
N TYR A 40 6.51 6.82 3.19
CA TYR A 40 5.96 6.32 4.45
C TYR A 40 6.54 7.07 5.65
N SER A 41 5.67 7.73 6.41
CA SER A 41 6.00 8.38 7.68
C SER A 41 5.75 7.42 8.84
N LYS A 42 6.78 7.18 9.66
CA LYS A 42 6.78 6.21 10.79
C LYS A 42 6.22 6.76 12.11
N GLY A 43 5.90 8.06 12.16
CA GLY A 43 5.50 8.71 13.41
C GLY A 43 4.41 9.71 13.12
N GLN A 44 3.16 9.38 13.49
CA GLN A 44 2.07 10.33 13.28
C GLN A 44 1.13 10.53 14.47
N HIS A 45 1.36 9.83 15.59
CA HIS A 45 0.75 10.15 16.89
C HIS A 45 1.71 9.81 18.04
N ARG A 46 1.72 10.62 19.10
CA ARG A 46 2.33 10.27 20.38
C ARG A 46 1.64 9.00 20.90
N GLY A 47 2.37 7.90 21.02
CA GLY A 47 1.89 6.64 21.59
C GLY A 47 1.73 5.45 20.63
N ASN A 48 1.69 5.67 19.30
CA ASN A 48 1.45 4.57 18.36
C ASN A 48 2.76 3.97 17.83
N ALA A 49 3.26 2.93 18.50
CA ALA A 49 4.43 2.18 18.06
C ALA A 49 4.07 1.19 16.94
N GLY A 50 4.58 1.43 15.72
CA GLY A 50 4.41 0.52 14.58
C GLY A 50 3.27 0.86 13.63
N GLU A 51 2.67 2.03 13.79
CA GLU A 51 1.74 2.64 12.83
C GLU A 51 2.43 3.73 12.03
N GLY A 52 1.85 4.11 10.89
CA GLY A 52 2.36 5.22 10.10
C GLY A 52 1.38 5.69 9.06
N GLN A 53 1.84 6.57 8.18
CA GLN A 53 1.03 7.07 7.08
C GLN A 53 1.79 7.01 5.79
N LEU A 54 1.05 6.85 4.70
CA LEU A 54 1.62 6.92 3.36
C LEU A 54 1.10 8.17 2.66
N HIS A 55 2.02 9.09 2.37
CA HIS A 55 1.71 10.34 1.71
C HIS A 55 1.52 10.11 0.20
N LEU A 56 0.35 10.46 -0.33
CA LEU A 56 0.06 10.38 -1.76
C LEU A 56 -0.42 11.75 -2.29
N ASN A 57 0.27 12.26 -3.29
CA ASN A 57 -0.02 13.52 -3.95
C ASN A 57 0.08 13.36 -5.47
N ARG A 58 -0.24 14.44 -6.20
CA ARG A 58 -0.24 14.43 -7.67
C ARG A 58 1.15 14.12 -8.26
N GLU A 59 2.21 14.50 -7.55
CA GLU A 59 3.59 14.34 -8.01
C GLU A 59 4.08 12.90 -7.83
N ASN A 60 3.71 12.26 -6.72
CA ASN A 60 4.22 10.93 -6.37
C ASN A 60 3.32 9.77 -6.79
N ILE A 61 2.05 10.00 -7.15
CA ILE A 61 1.10 8.94 -7.51
C ILE A 61 1.63 8.04 -8.63
N LYS A 62 2.39 8.60 -9.58
CA LYS A 62 3.00 7.84 -10.69
C LYS A 62 3.97 6.75 -10.20
N THR A 63 4.63 6.95 -9.06
CA THR A 63 5.57 5.97 -8.48
C THR A 63 4.88 4.70 -7.99
N PHE A 64 3.55 4.76 -7.78
CA PHE A 64 2.73 3.66 -7.32
C PHE A 64 2.20 2.79 -8.48
N LYS A 65 2.39 3.20 -9.74
CA LYS A 65 1.93 2.45 -10.93
C LYS A 65 2.40 0.98 -10.94
N LYS A 66 3.58 0.70 -10.39
CA LYS A 66 4.12 -0.67 -10.28
C LYS A 66 3.29 -1.61 -9.40
N TYR A 67 2.46 -1.06 -8.53
CA TYR A 67 1.55 -1.81 -7.65
C TYR A 67 0.13 -1.90 -8.24
N GLU A 68 -0.14 -1.25 -9.37
CA GLU A 68 -1.47 -1.21 -9.97
C GLU A 68 -1.92 -2.61 -10.42
N SER A 69 -3.20 -2.89 -10.24
CA SER A 69 -3.85 -4.13 -10.68
C SER A 69 -5.09 -3.83 -11.50
N LYS A 70 -5.30 -4.62 -12.55
CA LYS A 70 -6.61 -4.73 -13.19
C LYS A 70 -7.56 -5.55 -12.29
N PRO A 71 -8.89 -5.37 -12.41
CA PRO A 71 -9.87 -6.13 -11.63
C PRO A 71 -9.69 -7.65 -11.78
N ASN A 72 -9.52 -8.13 -13.02
CA ASN A 72 -9.35 -9.55 -13.33
C ASN A 72 -8.00 -10.16 -12.90
N GLN A 73 -7.06 -9.33 -12.42
CA GLN A 73 -5.73 -9.75 -11.95
C GLN A 73 -5.59 -9.61 -10.43
N LEU A 74 -6.63 -9.15 -9.74
CA LEU A 74 -6.53 -8.74 -8.34
C LEU A 74 -6.11 -9.91 -7.44
N LEU A 75 -6.72 -11.08 -7.62
CA LEU A 75 -6.37 -12.30 -6.87
C LEU A 75 -4.91 -12.71 -7.07
N GLU A 76 -4.45 -12.74 -8.32
CA GLU A 76 -3.07 -13.09 -8.66
C GLU A 76 -2.08 -12.13 -7.97
N LYS A 77 -2.37 -10.82 -8.03
CA LYS A 77 -1.53 -9.79 -7.40
C LYS A 77 -1.52 -9.89 -5.88
N ILE A 78 -2.66 -10.21 -5.25
CA ILE A 78 -2.74 -10.44 -3.80
C ILE A 78 -1.86 -11.62 -3.40
N ILE A 79 -2.00 -12.76 -4.08
CA ILE A 79 -1.19 -13.96 -3.80
C ILE A 79 0.30 -13.64 -3.99
N LYS A 80 0.65 -12.91 -5.05
CA LYS A 80 2.03 -12.50 -5.32
C LYS A 80 2.57 -11.57 -4.22
N ALA A 81 1.77 -10.59 -3.77
CA ALA A 81 2.14 -9.69 -2.68
C ALA A 81 2.33 -10.45 -1.35
N TYR A 82 1.45 -11.41 -1.05
CA TYR A 82 1.57 -12.27 0.14
C TYR A 82 2.83 -13.14 0.10
N LYS A 83 3.08 -13.83 -1.02
CA LYS A 83 4.31 -14.63 -1.21
C LYS A 83 5.55 -13.75 -1.07
N LYS A 84 5.51 -12.54 -1.66
CA LYS A 84 6.58 -11.57 -1.50
C LYS A 84 6.74 -11.21 -0.03
N GLN A 85 5.70 -10.80 0.69
CA GLN A 85 5.77 -10.43 2.11
C GLN A 85 6.46 -11.52 2.95
N ASN A 86 6.09 -12.78 2.74
CA ASN A 86 6.57 -13.94 3.49
C ASN A 86 7.84 -14.60 2.91
N SER A 87 8.35 -14.12 1.77
CA SER A 87 9.62 -14.61 1.25
C SER A 87 10.73 -14.23 2.23
N LYS A 88 11.51 -15.21 2.68
CA LYS A 88 12.80 -14.94 3.34
C LYS A 88 13.60 -14.05 2.39
N LYS A 89 14.02 -12.90 2.89
CA LYS A 89 14.84 -11.95 2.11
C LYS A 89 16.19 -12.60 1.84
#